data_AF-A0A8C4ZRH6-F1
#
_entry.id   AF-A0A8C4ZRH6-F1
#
_cell.length_a   1.000
_cell.length_b   1.000
_cell.length_c   1.000
_cell.angle_alpha   90.00
_cell.angle_beta   90.00
_cell.angle_gamma   90.00
#
_symmetry.space_group_name_H-M   'P 1'
#
loop_
_entity.id
_entity.type
_entity.pdbx_description
1 polymer ?
#
loop_
_entity_poly.entity_id
_entity_poly.type
_entity_poly.pdbx_seq_one_letter_code
_entity_poly.pdbx_strand_id
1 'polypeptide(L)'
;VISIGIVYLFALMNWLLFKCTSCPLELIPKRVVERHGASLSVLCRPTTTSAEPDVIGWEFPIGKWNLNMPDNKSVTWNVENFEDWTFEPFCFGTFSDNQCSVTLPITLYSELKSSTSNNDNILAEGYTLQCDVFNVAPVAALTVSWLWKGEMIQTQTYDDDLTKTPENVSSTWEITAFRNDSNDMITCLTILDPKQDGPSEQVNKSAAYQVIVHCKLCKYTVAINARETTRGRQHTVSITRATSANGGIYNCVATNTVGTATRQITLTITPLGIDCRVIIN
;
A
#
# COMPACT_ATOMS: atom_id res chain seq x y z
N VAL A 1 63.70 16.05 -33.11
CA VAL A 1 62.64 15.81 -32.10
C VAL A 1 61.29 16.08 -32.76
N ILE A 2 60.89 15.22 -33.70
CA ILE A 2 59.62 15.29 -34.43
C ILE A 2 59.09 13.86 -34.46
N SER A 3 58.71 13.32 -33.30
CA SER A 3 58.31 11.90 -33.22
C SER A 3 57.41 11.55 -32.05
N ILE A 4 56.82 12.52 -31.36
CA ILE A 4 55.91 12.23 -30.21
C ILE A 4 54.55 12.94 -30.37
N GLY A 5 54.48 14.03 -31.15
CA GLY A 5 53.23 14.77 -31.38
C GLY A 5 52.22 14.11 -32.34
N ILE A 6 52.64 13.17 -33.19
CA ILE A 6 51.75 12.53 -34.17
C ILE A 6 50.98 11.34 -33.56
N VAL A 7 51.58 10.63 -32.60
CA VAL A 7 50.95 9.46 -31.96
C VAL A 7 49.77 9.86 -31.07
N TYR A 8 49.83 11.03 -30.42
CA TYR A 8 48.73 11.55 -29.61
C TYR A 8 47.55 12.10 -30.43
N LEU A 9 47.79 12.56 -31.67
CA LEU A 9 46.72 12.99 -32.58
C LEU A 9 45.95 11.80 -33.17
N PHE A 10 46.60 10.66 -33.41
CA PHE A 10 45.92 9.43 -33.85
C PHE A 10 45.19 8.71 -32.70
N ALA A 11 45.65 8.86 -31.44
CA ALA A 11 44.95 8.27 -30.28
C ALA A 11 43.69 9.05 -29.86
N LEU A 12 43.63 10.36 -30.12
CA LEU A 12 42.42 11.17 -29.88
C LEU A 12 41.42 11.12 -31.04
N MET A 13 41.85 10.87 -32.28
CA MET A 13 40.93 10.65 -33.41
C MET A 13 40.30 9.24 -33.46
N ASN A 14 40.73 8.31 -32.61
CA ASN A 14 40.12 6.98 -32.48
C ASN A 14 39.32 6.75 -31.18
N TRP A 15 39.13 7.80 -30.38
CA TRP A 15 38.23 7.81 -29.21
C TRP A 15 36.95 8.64 -29.42
N LEU A 16 36.73 9.16 -30.64
CA LEU A 16 35.55 9.95 -31.02
C LEU A 16 34.59 9.27 -32.00
N LEU A 17 34.79 7.97 -32.31
CA LEU A 17 33.90 7.23 -33.21
C LEU A 17 33.62 5.80 -32.72
N PHE A 18 33.34 5.62 -31.43
CA PHE A 18 32.35 4.60 -31.06
C PHE A 18 30.99 5.32 -31.07
N LYS A 19 30.42 5.50 -32.27
CA LYS A 19 28.97 5.67 -32.35
C LYS A 19 28.40 4.36 -31.81
N CYS A 20 27.86 4.40 -30.59
CA CYS A 20 26.80 3.49 -30.22
C CYS A 20 25.66 3.86 -31.17
N THR A 21 25.62 3.25 -32.36
CA THR A 21 24.62 3.59 -33.37
C THR A 21 23.30 3.09 -32.80
N SER A 22 22.56 3.98 -32.14
CA SER A 22 21.21 3.72 -31.67
C SER A 22 20.40 3.13 -32.81
N CYS A 23 19.67 2.05 -32.55
CA CYS A 23 18.87 1.40 -33.58
C CYS A 23 17.90 2.43 -34.18
N PRO A 24 17.87 2.63 -35.51
CA PRO A 24 17.07 3.69 -36.14
C PRO A 24 15.61 3.28 -36.29
N LEU A 25 15.07 2.62 -35.26
CA LEU A 25 13.68 2.21 -35.15
C LEU A 25 13.05 2.97 -33.97
N GLU A 26 11.78 3.32 -34.11
CA GLU A 26 10.96 3.87 -33.04
C GLU A 26 9.70 3.04 -32.82
N LEU A 27 9.32 2.96 -31.54
CA LEU A 27 8.11 2.30 -31.08
C LEU A 27 7.04 3.35 -30.76
N ILE A 28 5.82 3.10 -31.22
CA ILE A 28 4.66 3.95 -30.99
C ILE A 28 3.52 3.08 -30.46
N PRO A 29 3.18 3.19 -29.16
CA PRO A 29 3.85 4.02 -28.14
C PRO A 29 5.25 3.50 -27.76
N LYS A 30 6.07 4.36 -27.12
CA LYS A 30 7.45 4.01 -26.69
C LYS A 30 7.50 3.07 -25.49
N ARG A 31 6.43 3.04 -24.69
CA ARG A 31 6.21 2.17 -23.53
C ARG A 31 4.71 1.94 -23.39
N VAL A 32 4.34 0.79 -22.86
CA VAL A 32 2.95 0.38 -22.67
C VAL A 32 2.71 0.17 -21.18
N VAL A 33 1.59 0.67 -20.67
CA VAL A 33 1.11 0.36 -19.31
C VAL A 33 -0.35 -0.04 -19.45
N GLU A 34 -0.67 -1.31 -19.22
CA GLU A 34 -2.01 -1.84 -19.48
C GLU A 34 -2.41 -2.91 -18.46
N ARG A 35 -3.72 -3.13 -18.36
CA ARG A 35 -4.27 -4.16 -17.49
C ARG A 35 -3.86 -5.55 -18.00
N HIS A 36 -3.61 -6.49 -17.09
CA HIS A 36 -3.48 -7.91 -17.44
C HIS A 36 -4.66 -8.40 -18.28
N GLY A 37 -4.37 -9.03 -19.42
CA GLY A 37 -5.34 -9.52 -20.39
C GLY A 37 -5.89 -8.45 -21.35
N ALA A 38 -5.35 -7.24 -21.36
CA ALA A 38 -5.71 -6.21 -22.32
C ALA A 38 -5.15 -6.53 -23.72
N SER A 39 -5.80 -5.96 -24.74
CA SER A 39 -5.28 -5.97 -26.11
C SER A 39 -4.21 -4.91 -26.30
N LEU A 40 -3.11 -5.26 -26.96
CA LEU A 40 -1.99 -4.36 -27.24
C LEU A 40 -1.85 -4.12 -28.74
N SER A 41 -1.50 -2.89 -29.11
CA SER A 41 -1.14 -2.51 -30.49
C SER A 41 0.04 -1.56 -30.47
N VAL A 42 1.17 -1.99 -31.01
CA VAL A 42 2.40 -1.19 -31.05
C VAL A 42 2.99 -1.17 -32.44
N LEU A 43 3.17 0.03 -32.98
CA LEU A 43 3.81 0.25 -34.26
C LEU A 43 5.32 0.35 -34.09
N CYS A 44 6.06 -0.45 -34.85
CA CYS A 44 7.49 -0.28 -35.04
C CYS A 44 7.77 0.27 -36.44
N ARG A 45 8.54 1.35 -36.53
CA ARG A 45 8.88 1.96 -37.81
C ARG A 45 10.29 2.59 -37.80
N PRO A 46 10.88 2.86 -38.97
CA PRO A 46 12.10 3.62 -39.08
C PRO A 46 11.92 5.04 -38.56
N THR A 47 12.95 5.60 -37.94
CA THR A 47 12.94 7.00 -37.49
C THR A 47 12.97 7.98 -38.67
N THR A 48 13.55 7.58 -39.80
CA THR A 48 13.60 8.35 -41.05
C THR A 48 13.51 7.43 -42.26
N THR A 49 13.10 7.98 -43.41
CA THR A 49 13.06 7.26 -44.71
C THR A 49 14.45 6.87 -45.23
N SER A 50 15.50 7.59 -44.83
CA SER A 50 16.89 7.26 -45.18
C SER A 50 17.48 6.11 -44.36
N ALA A 51 16.76 5.63 -43.34
CA ALA A 51 17.17 4.58 -42.43
C ALA A 51 16.18 3.40 -42.47
N GLU A 52 15.63 3.13 -43.65
CA GLU A 52 14.73 2.01 -43.87
C GLU A 52 15.49 0.67 -43.83
N PRO A 53 15.03 -0.31 -43.03
CA PRO A 53 15.63 -1.63 -42.99
C PRO A 53 15.23 -2.47 -44.22
N ASP A 54 16.11 -3.38 -44.62
CA ASP A 54 15.80 -4.42 -45.60
C ASP A 54 14.69 -5.34 -45.08
N VAL A 55 14.76 -5.68 -43.78
CA VAL A 55 13.78 -6.50 -43.06
C VAL A 55 13.43 -5.85 -41.73
N ILE A 56 12.14 -5.77 -41.40
CA ILE A 56 11.65 -5.32 -40.09
C ILE A 56 10.67 -6.35 -39.54
N GLY A 57 10.72 -6.60 -38.23
CA GLY A 57 9.87 -7.61 -37.61
C GLY A 57 9.80 -7.48 -36.10
N TRP A 58 8.83 -8.17 -35.53
CA TRP A 58 8.71 -8.37 -34.08
C TRP A 58 9.03 -9.82 -33.76
N GLU A 59 9.78 -10.05 -32.68
CA GLU A 59 10.04 -11.39 -32.17
C GLU A 59 9.08 -11.73 -31.02
N PHE A 60 8.50 -12.93 -31.02
CA PHE A 60 7.55 -13.37 -29.99
C PHE A 60 7.57 -14.90 -29.76
N PRO A 61 7.40 -15.36 -28.51
CA PRO A 61 7.43 -16.77 -28.15
C PRO A 61 6.10 -17.50 -28.41
N ILE A 62 4.98 -16.78 -28.58
CA ILE A 62 3.64 -17.38 -28.73
C ILE A 62 2.97 -16.85 -30.00
N GLY A 63 2.79 -17.72 -31.00
CA GLY A 63 2.06 -17.42 -32.24
C GLY A 63 2.84 -17.65 -33.53
N LYS A 64 2.21 -17.35 -34.68
CA LYS A 64 2.84 -17.41 -36.00
C LYS A 64 3.72 -16.20 -36.23
N TRP A 65 4.97 -16.42 -36.60
CA TRP A 65 5.93 -15.39 -37.02
C TRP A 65 5.30 -14.47 -38.08
N ASN A 66 5.06 -13.21 -37.72
CA ASN A 66 4.63 -12.17 -38.66
C ASN A 66 5.89 -11.47 -39.18
N LEU A 67 6.65 -12.18 -40.01
CA LEU A 67 7.49 -11.50 -40.99
C LEU A 67 6.58 -10.85 -42.02
N ASN A 68 6.09 -9.66 -41.72
CA ASN A 68 5.59 -8.82 -42.78
C ASN A 68 6.80 -8.17 -43.42
N MET A 69 6.91 -8.25 -44.74
CA MET A 69 7.75 -7.38 -45.56
C MET A 69 6.83 -6.28 -46.13
N PRO A 70 6.35 -5.32 -45.31
CA PRO A 70 5.42 -4.31 -45.78
C PRO A 70 6.15 -3.32 -46.68
N ASP A 71 5.49 -2.87 -47.74
CA ASP A 71 6.04 -1.93 -48.74
C ASP A 71 6.54 -0.61 -48.11
N ASN A 72 6.03 -0.26 -46.92
CA ASN A 72 6.38 0.96 -46.18
C ASN A 72 7.39 0.74 -45.03
N LYS A 73 7.99 -0.46 -44.94
CA LYS A 73 8.99 -0.83 -43.92
C LYS A 73 8.58 -0.57 -42.47
N SER A 74 7.28 -0.63 -42.16
CA SER A 74 6.74 -0.48 -40.80
C SER A 74 5.83 -1.64 -40.41
N VAL A 75 5.92 -2.12 -39.18
CA VAL A 75 5.21 -3.32 -38.74
C VAL A 75 4.53 -3.08 -37.39
N THR A 76 3.24 -3.39 -37.33
CA THR A 76 2.44 -3.31 -36.10
C THR A 76 2.36 -4.68 -35.45
N TRP A 77 2.69 -4.75 -34.16
CA TRP A 77 2.43 -5.90 -33.31
C TRP A 77 1.05 -5.73 -32.66
N ASN A 78 0.17 -6.70 -32.90
CA ASN A 78 -1.18 -6.73 -32.32
C ASN A 78 -1.36 -8.01 -31.53
N VAL A 79 -1.83 -7.89 -30.29
CA VAL A 79 -2.18 -9.02 -29.43
C VAL A 79 -3.55 -8.74 -28.82
N GLU A 80 -4.50 -9.66 -28.98
CA GLU A 80 -5.86 -9.48 -28.46
C GLU A 80 -5.93 -9.68 -26.94
N ASN A 81 -5.13 -10.60 -26.39
CA ASN A 81 -5.12 -10.92 -24.97
C ASN A 81 -3.67 -11.13 -24.50
N PHE A 82 -3.07 -10.11 -23.88
CA PHE A 82 -1.69 -10.16 -23.42
C PHE A 82 -1.60 -10.47 -21.92
N GLU A 83 -1.05 -11.65 -21.59
CA GLU A 83 -1.06 -12.19 -20.22
C GLU A 83 0.33 -12.50 -19.63
N ASP A 84 1.39 -12.44 -20.43
CA ASP A 84 2.75 -12.80 -20.00
C ASP A 84 3.44 -11.61 -19.31
N TRP A 85 3.56 -11.69 -17.99
CA TRP A 85 4.19 -10.70 -17.13
C TRP A 85 5.70 -10.51 -17.37
N THR A 86 6.35 -11.55 -17.89
CA THR A 86 7.81 -11.59 -18.03
C THR A 86 8.27 -11.34 -19.45
N PHE A 87 7.34 -11.32 -20.40
CA PHE A 87 7.70 -11.19 -21.79
C PHE A 87 8.21 -9.80 -22.14
N GLU A 88 9.37 -9.77 -22.80
CA GLU A 88 10.04 -8.56 -23.28
C GLU A 88 10.06 -8.57 -24.81
N PRO A 89 8.99 -8.09 -25.47
CA PRO A 89 8.96 -8.01 -26.92
C PRO A 89 9.99 -7.01 -27.41
N PHE A 90 10.63 -7.34 -28.52
CA PHE A 90 11.50 -6.41 -29.22
C PHE A 90 11.17 -6.39 -30.71
N CYS A 91 11.26 -5.19 -31.28
CA CYS A 91 11.24 -5.01 -32.72
C CYS A 91 12.68 -5.05 -33.22
N PHE A 92 12.96 -5.81 -34.27
CA PHE A 92 14.26 -5.87 -34.91
C PHE A 92 14.20 -5.31 -36.32
N GLY A 93 15.34 -4.78 -36.77
CA GLY A 93 15.58 -4.33 -38.13
C GLY A 93 16.91 -4.87 -38.63
N THR A 94 16.92 -5.43 -39.84
CA THR A 94 18.12 -5.83 -40.56
C THR A 94 18.38 -4.83 -41.68
N PHE A 95 19.58 -4.29 -41.70
CA PHE A 95 20.09 -3.32 -42.67
C PHE A 95 21.24 -3.97 -43.45
N SER A 96 21.72 -3.31 -44.51
CA SER A 96 22.71 -3.87 -45.44
C SER A 96 23.90 -4.57 -44.79
N ASP A 97 24.38 -4.07 -43.64
CA ASP A 97 25.60 -4.58 -42.99
C ASP A 97 25.40 -4.97 -41.50
N ASN A 98 24.24 -4.73 -40.90
CA ASN A 98 24.02 -4.96 -39.47
C ASN A 98 22.55 -5.19 -39.10
N GLN A 99 22.33 -5.86 -37.97
CA GLN A 99 21.01 -6.00 -37.35
C GLN A 99 21.01 -5.28 -35.99
N CYS A 100 19.88 -4.67 -35.64
CA CYS A 100 19.65 -4.10 -34.32
C CYS A 100 18.20 -4.33 -33.87
N SER A 101 17.92 -4.07 -32.60
CA SER A 101 16.58 -4.17 -32.04
C SER A 101 16.30 -3.06 -31.01
N VAL A 102 15.00 -2.83 -30.78
CA VAL A 102 14.48 -1.95 -29.73
C VAL A 102 13.47 -2.76 -28.92
N THR A 103 13.74 -2.91 -27.63
CA THR A 103 12.84 -3.58 -26.68
C THR A 103 11.69 -2.63 -26.29
N LEU A 104 10.47 -3.16 -26.29
CA LEU A 104 9.29 -2.45 -25.81
C LEU A 104 9.16 -2.62 -24.30
N PRO A 105 9.24 -1.53 -23.50
CA PRO A 105 8.95 -1.59 -22.07
C PRO A 105 7.44 -1.74 -21.86
N ILE A 106 7.02 -2.86 -21.28
CA ILE A 106 5.63 -3.13 -20.90
C ILE A 106 5.54 -3.20 -19.38
N THR A 107 4.58 -2.49 -18.81
CA THR A 107 4.16 -2.64 -17.42
C THR A 107 2.73 -3.16 -17.41
N LEU A 108 2.55 -4.43 -17.06
CA LEU A 108 1.23 -4.96 -16.79
C LEU A 108 0.82 -4.67 -15.36
N TYR A 109 -0.45 -4.35 -15.14
CA TYR A 109 -1.00 -4.19 -13.80
C TYR A 109 -2.20 -5.10 -13.55
N SER A 110 -2.38 -5.51 -12.30
CA SER A 110 -3.51 -6.33 -11.86
C SER A 110 -4.65 -5.50 -11.25
N GLU A 111 -5.78 -6.16 -10.96
CA GLU A 111 -6.88 -5.56 -10.20
C GLU A 111 -6.59 -5.59 -8.71
N LEU A 112 -6.89 -4.49 -8.01
CA LEU A 112 -6.73 -4.43 -6.56
C LEU A 112 -7.79 -5.25 -5.81
N LYS A 113 -7.32 -6.12 -4.90
CA LYS A 113 -8.15 -6.85 -3.94
C LYS A 113 -7.47 -6.79 -2.57
N SER A 114 -8.15 -6.24 -1.58
CA SER A 114 -7.63 -6.13 -0.21
C SER A 114 -8.61 -6.66 0.84
N SER A 115 -8.08 -7.18 1.94
CA SER A 115 -8.85 -7.59 3.12
C SER A 115 -8.16 -7.17 4.40
N THR A 116 -8.95 -6.79 5.40
CA THR A 116 -8.45 -6.43 6.74
C THR A 116 -8.81 -7.52 7.73
N SER A 117 -7.84 -7.95 8.53
CA SER A 117 -7.98 -8.94 9.57
C SER A 117 -7.26 -8.49 10.86
N ASN A 118 -7.58 -9.13 11.98
CA ASN A 118 -6.93 -8.94 13.27
C ASN A 118 -6.25 -10.23 13.70
N ASN A 119 -5.06 -10.12 14.30
CA ASN A 119 -4.43 -11.26 14.97
C ASN A 119 -4.76 -11.15 16.46
N ASP A 120 -5.71 -11.97 16.94
CA ASP A 120 -6.24 -11.95 18.31
C ASP A 120 -5.23 -12.47 19.35
N ASN A 121 -4.14 -11.73 19.54
CA ASN A 121 -3.24 -11.95 20.66
C ASN A 121 -3.73 -11.16 21.88
N ILE A 122 -4.90 -11.54 22.41
CA ILE A 122 -5.63 -10.94 23.56
C ILE A 122 -4.80 -10.91 24.87
N LEU A 123 -3.61 -11.53 24.88
CA LEU A 123 -2.75 -11.67 26.05
C LEU A 123 -1.62 -10.64 26.13
N ALA A 124 -1.36 -9.88 25.05
CA ALA A 124 -0.37 -8.80 25.03
C ALA A 124 -1.09 -7.44 24.93
N GLU A 125 -0.52 -6.40 25.49
CA GLU A 125 -1.08 -5.04 25.52
C GLU A 125 -1.05 -4.38 24.13
N GLY A 126 -1.85 -4.86 23.18
CA GLY A 126 -1.98 -4.28 21.84
C GLY A 126 -2.78 -5.17 20.88
N TYR A 127 -3.51 -4.56 19.94
CA TYR A 127 -4.13 -5.28 18.82
C TYR A 127 -3.28 -5.05 17.58
N THR A 128 -2.94 -6.12 16.86
CA THR A 128 -2.29 -5.99 15.55
C THR A 128 -3.33 -6.15 14.47
N LEU A 129 -3.51 -5.09 13.67
CA LEU A 129 -4.28 -5.14 12.44
C LEU A 129 -3.37 -5.53 11.29
N GLN A 130 -3.92 -6.31 10.37
CA GLN A 130 -3.25 -6.75 9.16
C GLN A 130 -4.14 -6.45 7.95
N CYS A 131 -3.57 -5.81 6.94
CA CYS A 131 -4.19 -5.58 5.65
C CYS A 131 -3.46 -6.39 4.60
N ASP A 132 -4.13 -7.40 4.08
CA ASP A 132 -3.61 -8.28 3.03
C ASP A 132 -4.07 -7.75 1.67
N VAL A 133 -3.14 -7.60 0.74
CA VAL A 133 -3.37 -7.20 -0.66
C VAL A 133 -2.94 -8.36 -1.54
N PHE A 134 -3.88 -8.85 -2.35
CA PHE A 134 -3.71 -10.10 -3.09
C PHE A 134 -3.40 -9.88 -4.56
N ASN A 135 -2.48 -10.70 -5.10
CA ASN A 135 -2.12 -10.76 -6.51
C ASN A 135 -1.88 -9.38 -7.14
N VAL A 136 -1.14 -8.51 -6.44
CA VAL A 136 -0.84 -7.15 -6.90
C VAL A 136 0.41 -7.14 -7.76
N ALA A 137 0.34 -6.48 -8.92
CA ALA A 137 1.48 -6.22 -9.78
C ALA A 137 1.34 -4.85 -10.46
N PRO A 138 2.46 -4.13 -10.70
CA PRO A 138 3.74 -4.36 -10.04
C PRO A 138 3.69 -3.87 -8.59
N VAL A 139 4.40 -4.55 -7.68
CA VAL A 139 4.39 -4.20 -6.24
C VAL A 139 5.00 -2.81 -6.00
N ALA A 140 6.02 -2.41 -6.78
CA ALA A 140 6.61 -1.07 -6.72
C ALA A 140 5.63 0.09 -7.04
N ALA A 141 4.49 -0.20 -7.67
CA ALA A 141 3.44 0.79 -7.93
C ALA A 141 2.38 0.85 -6.82
N LEU A 142 2.47 0.00 -5.79
CA LEU A 142 1.49 -0.09 -4.71
C LEU A 142 1.85 0.83 -3.54
N THR A 143 0.84 1.52 -3.03
CA THR A 143 0.85 2.19 -1.74
C THR A 143 -0.27 1.63 -0.87
N VAL A 144 0.04 1.27 0.38
CA VAL A 144 -0.93 0.78 1.37
C VAL A 144 -0.95 1.73 2.56
N SER A 145 -2.14 2.20 2.95
CA SER A 145 -2.30 3.16 4.03
C SER A 145 -3.44 2.83 4.96
N TRP A 146 -3.26 3.08 6.25
CA TRP A 146 -4.29 2.94 7.27
C TRP A 146 -5.03 4.25 7.48
N LEU A 147 -6.35 4.24 7.24
CA LEU A 147 -7.25 5.36 7.46
C LEU A 147 -8.00 5.16 8.78
N TRP A 148 -7.83 6.08 9.73
CA TRP A 148 -8.55 6.09 11.01
C TRP A 148 -8.96 7.52 11.36
N LYS A 149 -10.23 7.73 11.75
CA LYS A 149 -10.79 9.07 12.08
C LYS A 149 -10.64 10.12 10.97
N GLY A 150 -10.53 9.68 9.71
CA GLY A 150 -10.32 10.55 8.56
C GLY A 150 -8.86 10.94 8.32
N GLU A 151 -7.92 10.41 9.09
CA GLU A 151 -6.48 10.66 8.93
C GLU A 151 -5.74 9.40 8.49
N MET A 152 -4.67 9.62 7.71
CA MET A 152 -3.76 8.57 7.25
C MET A 152 -2.70 8.35 8.32
N ILE A 153 -2.82 7.26 9.06
CA ILE A 153 -1.99 7.00 10.25
C ILE A 153 -0.64 6.42 9.89
N GLN A 154 -0.64 5.45 8.98
CA GLN A 154 0.56 4.76 8.53
C GLN A 154 0.44 4.51 7.03
N THR A 155 1.54 4.72 6.31
CA THR A 155 1.65 4.47 4.87
C THR A 155 2.88 3.63 4.60
N GLN A 156 2.72 2.59 3.79
CA GLN A 156 3.75 1.67 3.35
C GLN A 156 3.86 1.72 1.83
N THR A 157 5.10 1.85 1.37
CA THR A 157 5.50 1.77 -0.04
C THR A 157 6.48 0.62 -0.20
N TYR A 158 6.62 0.11 -1.41
CA TYR A 158 7.47 -1.04 -1.70
C TYR A 158 8.55 -0.64 -2.71
N ASP A 159 9.79 -0.97 -2.40
CA ASP A 159 10.95 -0.73 -3.25
C ASP A 159 11.34 -2.07 -3.90
N ASP A 160 10.60 -2.45 -4.95
CA ASP A 160 10.79 -3.71 -5.66
C ASP A 160 10.66 -3.50 -7.18
N ASP A 161 11.76 -3.06 -7.77
CA ASP A 161 11.86 -2.80 -9.21
C ASP A 161 12.07 -4.08 -10.05
N LEU A 162 12.23 -5.25 -9.41
CA LEU A 162 12.60 -6.49 -10.09
C LEU A 162 11.41 -7.41 -10.34
N THR A 163 10.43 -7.45 -9.44
CA THR A 163 9.27 -8.34 -9.59
C THR A 163 8.22 -7.75 -10.54
N LYS A 164 7.99 -8.49 -11.64
CA LYS A 164 6.95 -8.15 -12.63
C LYS A 164 5.66 -8.95 -12.44
N THR A 165 5.74 -10.06 -11.71
CA THR A 165 4.62 -10.98 -11.49
C THR A 165 3.73 -10.53 -10.31
N PRO A 166 2.47 -10.97 -10.27
CA PRO A 166 1.58 -10.71 -9.13
C PRO A 166 2.08 -11.33 -7.83
N GLU A 167 2.07 -10.54 -6.75
CA GLU A 167 2.49 -10.95 -5.42
C GLU A 167 1.40 -10.71 -4.38
N ASN A 168 1.51 -11.40 -3.24
CA ASN A 168 0.68 -11.13 -2.06
C ASN A 168 1.52 -10.37 -1.04
N VAL A 169 1.03 -9.20 -0.61
CA VAL A 169 1.71 -8.38 0.39
C VAL A 169 0.79 -8.06 1.55
N SER A 170 1.38 -7.82 2.73
CA SER A 170 0.65 -7.51 3.94
C SER A 170 1.23 -6.27 4.63
N SER A 171 0.37 -5.35 5.04
CA SER A 171 0.73 -4.26 5.94
C SER A 171 0.19 -4.52 7.33
N THR A 172 1.03 -4.43 8.35
CA THR A 172 0.64 -4.63 9.75
C THR A 172 0.77 -3.35 10.56
N TRP A 173 -0.22 -3.07 11.40
CA TRP A 173 -0.23 -1.91 12.28
C TRP A 173 -0.61 -2.33 13.71
N GLU A 174 0.28 -2.06 14.66
CA GLU A 174 0.01 -2.22 16.10
C GLU A 174 -0.77 -1.01 16.60
N ILE A 175 -2.04 -1.23 16.97
CA ILE A 175 -2.93 -0.16 17.40
C ILE A 175 -3.04 -0.13 18.93
N THR A 176 -3.05 1.09 19.48
CA THR A 176 -3.44 1.35 20.87
C THR A 176 -4.75 2.14 20.84
N ALA A 177 -5.85 1.48 21.17
CA ALA A 177 -7.18 2.08 21.21
C ALA A 177 -7.65 2.30 22.64
N PHE A 178 -8.29 3.45 22.89
CA PHE A 178 -8.87 3.82 24.17
C PHE A 178 -10.39 3.65 24.14
N ARG A 179 -11.04 3.73 25.32
CA ARG A 179 -12.49 3.53 25.45
C ARG A 179 -13.32 4.43 24.54
N ASN A 180 -12.88 5.67 24.31
CA ASN A 180 -13.55 6.63 23.43
C ASN A 180 -13.41 6.30 21.93
N ASP A 181 -12.51 5.39 21.57
CA ASP A 181 -12.29 4.95 20.20
C ASP A 181 -13.16 3.72 19.86
N SER A 182 -13.95 3.22 20.82
CA SER A 182 -14.85 2.10 20.60
C SER A 182 -15.89 2.43 19.53
N ASN A 183 -16.07 1.51 18.58
CA ASN A 183 -16.89 1.65 17.38
C ASN A 183 -16.32 2.55 16.29
N ASP A 184 -15.10 3.07 16.46
CA ASP A 184 -14.42 3.71 15.33
C ASP A 184 -14.16 2.69 14.22
N MET A 185 -14.16 3.19 12.99
CA MET A 185 -13.89 2.39 11.81
C MET A 185 -12.46 2.65 11.33
N ILE A 186 -11.68 1.58 11.21
CA ILE A 186 -10.36 1.59 10.60
C ILE A 186 -10.48 0.94 9.22
N THR A 187 -9.94 1.58 8.19
CA THR A 187 -9.98 1.05 6.82
C THR A 187 -8.57 1.04 6.23
N CYS A 188 -8.22 -0.03 5.53
CA CYS A 188 -7.01 -0.07 4.73
C CYS A 188 -7.34 0.50 3.34
N LEU A 189 -6.61 1.55 2.95
CA LEU A 189 -6.64 2.16 1.63
C LEU A 189 -5.46 1.65 0.82
N THR A 190 -5.75 1.13 -0.37
CA THR A 190 -4.73 0.64 -1.30
C THR A 190 -4.82 1.44 -2.59
N ILE A 191 -3.67 1.89 -3.07
CA ILE A 191 -3.54 2.70 -4.28
C ILE A 191 -2.50 2.02 -5.17
N LEU A 192 -2.89 1.68 -6.40
CA LEU A 192 -1.98 1.16 -7.41
C LEU A 192 -1.84 2.21 -8.51
N ASP A 193 -0.66 2.80 -8.60
CA ASP A 193 -0.32 3.80 -9.61
C ASP A 193 0.82 3.27 -10.50
N PRO A 194 0.49 2.51 -11.56
CA PRO A 194 1.47 2.09 -12.55
C PRO A 194 1.80 3.30 -13.42
N LYS A 195 2.71 4.15 -12.94
CA LYS A 195 3.13 5.45 -13.52
C LYS A 195 2.95 5.57 -15.06
N GLN A 196 2.00 6.39 -15.53
CA GLN A 196 2.05 7.20 -16.77
C GLN A 196 1.03 8.35 -16.77
N ASP A 197 1.21 9.33 -17.68
CA ASP A 197 0.45 10.58 -17.93
C ASP A 197 -1.07 10.41 -18.23
N GLY A 198 -1.79 9.54 -17.51
CA GLY A 198 -3.23 9.27 -17.68
C GLY A 198 -3.85 8.58 -16.45
N PRO A 199 -5.20 8.41 -16.40
CA PRO A 199 -5.93 7.96 -15.22
C PRO A 199 -5.78 6.45 -15.02
N SER A 200 -4.59 6.01 -14.62
CA SER A 200 -4.26 4.60 -14.35
C SER A 200 -4.27 4.28 -12.85
N GLU A 201 -4.56 5.26 -12.01
CA GLU A 201 -4.63 5.10 -10.55
C GLU A 201 -5.87 4.27 -10.17
N GLN A 202 -5.64 3.09 -9.61
CA GLN A 202 -6.69 2.30 -8.98
C GLN A 202 -6.69 2.56 -7.48
N VAL A 203 -7.87 2.82 -6.93
CA VAL A 203 -8.06 2.99 -5.49
C VAL A 203 -9.02 1.91 -4.98
N ASN A 204 -8.60 1.16 -3.97
CA ASN A 204 -9.41 0.15 -3.31
C ASN A 204 -9.41 0.35 -1.79
N LYS A 205 -10.58 0.17 -1.17
CA LYS A 205 -10.77 0.21 0.28
C LYS A 205 -11.16 -1.18 0.75
N SER A 206 -10.47 -1.66 1.79
CA SER A 206 -10.85 -2.89 2.46
C SER A 206 -12.22 -2.78 3.13
N ALA A 207 -12.77 -3.91 3.57
CA ALA A 207 -13.81 -3.87 4.60
C ALA A 207 -13.30 -3.08 5.82
N ALA A 208 -14.17 -2.27 6.42
CA ALA A 208 -13.82 -1.51 7.62
C ALA A 208 -13.78 -2.44 8.84
N TYR A 209 -12.72 -2.31 9.64
CA TYR A 209 -12.59 -2.94 10.93
C TYR A 209 -13.20 -2.04 12.01
N GLN A 210 -14.18 -2.56 12.74
CA GLN A 210 -14.77 -1.87 13.89
C GLN A 210 -13.88 -2.08 15.11
N VAL A 211 -13.41 -0.99 15.71
CA VAL A 211 -12.62 -1.05 16.94
C VAL A 211 -13.50 -1.54 18.09
N ILE A 212 -13.16 -2.72 18.61
CA ILE A 212 -13.80 -3.31 19.79
C ILE A 212 -12.84 -3.21 20.97
N VAL A 213 -13.10 -2.25 21.86
CA VAL A 213 -12.34 -2.15 23.11
C VAL A 213 -13.02 -3.01 24.16
N HIS A 214 -12.52 -4.23 24.35
CA HIS A 214 -12.91 -5.04 25.49
C HIS A 214 -12.38 -4.41 26.77
N CYS A 215 -13.28 -3.75 27.51
CA CYS A 215 -13.02 -3.47 28.90
C CYS A 215 -13.03 -4.82 29.62
N LYS A 216 -11.84 -5.35 29.92
CA LYS A 216 -11.71 -6.35 30.97
C LYS A 216 -12.21 -5.64 32.22
N LEU A 217 -13.47 -5.87 32.58
CA LEU A 217 -14.02 -5.49 33.87
C LEU A 217 -13.02 -6.02 34.88
N CYS A 218 -12.17 -5.14 35.43
CA CYS A 218 -11.47 -5.42 36.67
C CYS A 218 -12.57 -5.87 37.60
N LYS A 219 -12.57 -7.16 37.93
CA LYS A 219 -13.61 -7.77 38.75
C LYS A 219 -13.90 -6.82 39.89
N TYR A 220 -15.15 -6.39 39.98
CA TYR A 220 -15.69 -5.61 41.09
C TYR A 220 -15.48 -6.42 42.37
N THR A 221 -14.33 -6.24 42.99
CA THR A 221 -14.16 -6.38 44.43
C THR A 221 -14.17 -4.97 44.93
N VAL A 222 -15.06 -4.67 45.89
CA VAL A 222 -15.03 -3.46 46.73
C VAL A 222 -13.60 -2.96 46.76
N ALA A 223 -13.35 -1.82 46.10
CA ALA A 223 -11.99 -1.39 45.86
C ALA A 223 -11.25 -1.41 47.21
N ILE A 224 -10.11 -2.08 47.32
CA ILE A 224 -9.44 -2.35 48.61
C ILE A 224 -9.19 -1.05 49.40
N ASN A 225 -9.07 0.04 48.66
CA ASN A 225 -8.86 1.40 49.15
C ASN A 225 -10.14 2.16 49.54
N ALA A 226 -11.32 1.54 49.39
CA ALA A 226 -12.61 2.05 49.82
C ALA A 226 -12.98 1.45 51.18
N ARG A 227 -13.26 2.31 52.15
CA ARG A 227 -13.66 1.92 53.50
C ARG A 227 -15.00 2.53 53.85
N GLU A 228 -15.94 1.67 54.23
CA GLU A 228 -17.23 2.09 54.76
C GLU A 228 -17.15 2.28 56.26
N THR A 229 -17.74 3.36 56.74
CA THR A 229 -17.91 3.63 58.17
C THR A 229 -19.34 4.04 58.44
N THR A 230 -19.87 3.53 59.55
CA THR A 230 -21.20 3.89 60.03
C THR A 230 -21.02 4.57 61.38
N ARG A 231 -21.50 5.82 61.48
CA ARG A 231 -21.54 6.56 62.75
C ARG A 231 -22.96 7.06 62.96
N GLY A 232 -23.68 6.43 63.89
CA GLY A 232 -25.09 6.74 64.14
C GLY A 232 -25.95 6.50 62.89
N ARG A 233 -26.61 7.56 62.40
CA ARG A 233 -27.45 7.51 61.19
C ARG A 233 -26.69 7.83 59.89
N GLN A 234 -25.39 8.08 59.96
CA GLN A 234 -24.58 8.47 58.81
C GLN A 234 -23.71 7.30 58.33
N HIS A 235 -23.91 6.90 57.08
CA HIS A 235 -23.03 6.01 56.34
C HIS A 235 -22.07 6.84 55.49
N THR A 236 -20.78 6.51 55.52
CA THR A 236 -19.75 7.23 54.76
C THR A 236 -18.79 6.25 54.12
N VAL A 237 -18.61 6.39 52.81
CA VAL A 237 -17.61 5.67 52.01
C VAL A 237 -16.40 6.60 51.82
N SER A 238 -15.23 6.17 52.29
CA SER A 238 -13.97 6.91 52.12
C SER A 238 -13.06 6.15 51.16
N ILE A 239 -12.57 6.82 50.11
CA ILE A 239 -11.68 6.23 49.11
C ILE A 239 -10.31 6.89 49.25
N THR A 240 -9.29 6.10 49.52
CA THR A 240 -7.90 6.59 49.64
C THR A 240 -7.13 6.29 48.35
N ARG A 241 -6.41 7.27 47.78
CA ARG A 241 -5.66 7.11 46.51
C ARG A 241 -6.53 6.51 45.39
N ALA A 242 -7.50 7.31 44.92
CA ALA A 242 -8.46 6.85 43.92
C ALA A 242 -7.76 6.39 42.63
N THR A 243 -8.23 5.28 42.08
CA THR A 243 -7.79 4.73 40.79
C THR A 243 -8.99 4.64 39.85
N SER A 244 -8.76 4.32 38.58
CA SER A 244 -9.85 4.07 37.62
C SER A 244 -10.84 3.00 38.10
N ALA A 245 -10.41 2.08 38.97
CA ALA A 245 -11.27 1.04 39.55
C ALA A 245 -12.34 1.58 40.52
N ASN A 246 -12.24 2.84 40.97
CA ASN A 246 -13.22 3.44 41.87
C ASN A 246 -14.42 4.06 41.13
N GLY A 247 -14.32 4.29 39.82
CA GLY A 247 -15.38 4.91 39.03
C GLY A 247 -16.63 4.02 38.92
N GLY A 248 -17.81 4.62 38.97
CA GLY A 248 -19.08 3.88 38.90
C GLY A 248 -20.24 4.55 39.62
N ILE A 249 -21.33 3.81 39.76
CA ILE A 249 -22.57 4.28 40.37
C ILE A 249 -22.61 3.84 41.84
N TYR A 250 -22.86 4.78 42.74
CA TYR A 250 -23.00 4.57 44.17
C TYR A 250 -24.45 4.83 44.59
N ASN A 251 -25.08 3.84 45.22
CA ASN A 251 -26.45 3.95 45.71
C ASN A 251 -26.45 4.20 47.21
N CYS A 252 -26.89 5.38 47.61
CA CYS A 252 -27.17 5.68 49.00
C CYS A 252 -28.63 5.31 49.30
N VAL A 253 -28.82 4.20 50.00
CA VAL A 253 -30.15 3.67 50.33
C VAL A 253 -30.47 3.99 51.79
N ALA A 254 -31.53 4.77 52.02
CA ALA A 254 -32.06 5.07 53.34
C ALA A 254 -33.38 4.34 53.55
N THR A 255 -33.47 3.54 54.61
CA THR A 255 -34.66 2.74 54.91
C THR A 255 -35.21 3.11 56.28
N ASN A 256 -36.53 3.31 56.39
CA ASN A 256 -37.25 3.43 57.65
C ASN A 256 -38.46 2.48 57.68
N THR A 257 -39.25 2.51 58.76
CA THR A 257 -40.43 1.64 58.92
C THR A 257 -41.56 1.91 57.92
N VAL A 258 -41.52 3.05 57.22
CA VAL A 258 -42.55 3.49 56.26
C VAL A 258 -42.13 3.22 54.82
N GLY A 259 -40.83 3.07 54.53
CA GLY A 259 -40.34 2.76 53.19
C GLY A 259 -38.84 2.96 52.99
N THR A 260 -38.42 2.88 51.73
CA THR A 260 -37.02 3.02 51.30
C THR A 260 -36.90 4.16 50.30
N ALA A 261 -35.92 5.03 50.50
CA ALA A 261 -35.52 6.05 49.54
C ALA A 261 -34.08 5.78 49.08
N THR A 262 -33.84 5.84 47.77
CA THR A 262 -32.50 5.64 47.19
C THR A 262 -32.07 6.89 46.45
N ARG A 263 -30.83 7.32 46.67
CA ARG A 263 -30.16 8.36 45.87
C ARG A 263 -28.97 7.77 45.16
N GLN A 264 -28.93 7.98 43.85
CA GLN A 264 -27.85 7.53 42.99
C GLN A 264 -26.82 8.65 42.82
N ILE A 265 -25.54 8.31 42.90
CA ILE A 265 -24.40 9.22 42.75
C ILE A 265 -23.45 8.61 41.74
N THR A 266 -22.97 9.39 40.77
CA THR A 266 -22.01 8.88 39.77
C THR A 266 -20.62 9.41 40.07
N LEU A 267 -19.69 8.49 40.36
CA LEU A 267 -18.29 8.81 40.57
C LEU A 267 -17.52 8.67 39.26
N THR A 268 -16.95 9.78 38.78
CA THR A 268 -16.13 9.79 37.57
C THR A 268 -14.68 10.08 37.94
N ILE A 269 -13.76 9.28 37.41
CA ILE A 269 -12.31 9.44 37.62
C ILE A 269 -11.70 9.93 36.32
N THR A 270 -11.05 11.09 36.36
CA THR A 270 -10.40 11.70 35.20
C THR A 270 -8.89 11.66 35.36
N PRO A 271 -8.15 11.07 34.40
CA PRO A 271 -6.68 11.06 34.43
C PRO A 271 -6.13 12.44 34.03
N LEU A 272 -5.19 12.97 34.83
CA LEU A 272 -4.40 14.17 34.51
C LEU A 272 -2.92 13.84 34.73
N GLY A 273 -2.27 13.22 33.75
CA GLY A 273 -0.87 12.80 33.89
C GLY A 273 -0.68 11.72 34.97
N ILE A 274 0.30 11.89 35.87
CA ILE A 274 0.66 10.93 36.93
C ILE A 274 -0.34 10.93 38.11
N ASP A 275 -1.36 11.80 38.09
CA ASP A 275 -2.32 11.96 39.18
C ASP A 275 -3.76 11.93 38.66
N CYS A 276 -4.69 11.44 39.49
CA CYS A 276 -6.10 11.29 39.13
C CYS A 276 -6.96 12.26 39.94
N ARG A 277 -7.90 12.96 39.28
CA ARG A 277 -8.88 13.81 39.97
C ARG A 277 -10.23 13.11 40.05
N VAL A 278 -10.85 13.20 41.23
CA VAL A 278 -12.18 12.64 41.52
C VAL A 278 -13.25 13.69 41.26
N ILE A 279 -14.26 13.35 40.45
CA ILE A 279 -15.41 14.21 40.15
C ILE A 279 -16.68 13.46 40.58
N ILE A 280 -17.52 14.10 41.40
CA ILE A 280 -18.78 13.56 41.91
C ILE A 280 -19.92 14.34 41.27
N ASN A 281 -20.81 13.64 40.55
CA ASN A 281 -22.00 14.19 39.90
C ASN A 281 -23.28 13.63 40.52
#